data_AF-A0ABD2NKN3-F1
#
_entry.id   AF-A0ABD2NKN3-F1
#
_cell.length_a   1.000
_cell.length_b   1.000
_cell.length_c   1.000
_cell.angle_alpha   90.00
_cell.angle_beta   90.00
_cell.angle_gamma   90.00
#
_symmetry.space_group_name_H-M   'P 1'
#
loop_
_entity.id
_entity.type
_entity.pdbx_description
1 polymer ?
#
loop_
_entity_poly.entity_id
_entity_poly.type
_entity_poly.pdbx_seq_one_letter_code
_entity_poly.pdbx_strand_id
1 'polypeptide(L)'
;MNCIVLSETWVVDNVEVFNLSGYRLIYNEGSFNKTDRLIVYVKKNLQFTQRVVDISEVKALEININFNNTKIRILAAYRNQSVRERQKLNQQKQRRSGKKLNTNPLKKLLSDTDWNLLNREKNINYKTNLFTTKIKKCVEEATSTFIIPKGKVKRKTWITASLVRSIKKKNHMYKSLLRNPEQEDLRSEYKRYRNTLTDVINEAKNRYFSDKIENNRGNSKKIYEDVGVAIRVESGSREEIKKHEMVQQGDQKYRTYFLRLQ
;
A
#
# COMPACT_ATOMS: atom_id res chain seq x y z
N MET A 1 6.20 27.50 26.40
CA MET A 1 6.43 26.35 25.50
C MET A 1 7.78 25.72 25.84
N ASN A 2 7.91 24.39 25.88
CA ASN A 2 9.14 23.70 26.34
C ASN A 2 9.84 22.92 25.21
N CYS A 3 9.07 22.51 24.20
CA CYS A 3 9.55 21.89 22.97
C CYS A 3 8.76 22.50 21.79
N ILE A 4 9.43 22.76 20.67
CA ILE A 4 8.83 23.30 19.44
C ILE A 4 9.26 22.40 18.29
N VAL A 5 8.32 21.82 17.56
CA VAL A 5 8.61 20.99 16.39
C VAL A 5 8.17 21.74 15.14
N LEU A 6 9.10 21.96 14.22
CA LEU A 6 8.86 22.53 12.90
C LEU A 6 9.10 21.45 11.85
N SER A 7 8.09 21.23 11.01
CA SER A 7 8.17 20.35 9.84
C SER A 7 8.13 21.15 8.54
N GLU A 8 8.53 20.52 7.43
CA GLU A 8 8.65 21.18 6.12
C GLU A 8 9.70 22.30 6.10
N THR A 9 10.73 22.18 6.93
CA THR A 9 11.85 23.12 6.84
C THR A 9 12.58 22.83 5.53
N TRP A 10 12.83 23.87 4.75
CA TRP A 10 13.62 23.74 3.52
C TRP A 10 15.09 23.47 3.86
N VAL A 11 15.94 23.27 2.85
CA VAL A 11 17.40 23.24 3.07
C VAL A 11 17.79 24.50 3.83
N VAL A 12 18.41 24.32 4.99
CA VAL A 12 18.98 25.40 5.78
C VAL A 12 20.49 25.33 5.63
N ASP A 13 21.07 26.28 4.88
CA ASP A 13 22.51 26.33 4.62
C ASP A 13 23.31 26.71 5.87
N ASN A 14 22.74 27.58 6.72
CA ASN A 14 23.30 27.92 8.02
C ASN A 14 22.23 27.82 9.12
N VAL A 15 22.31 26.74 9.89
CA VAL A 15 21.35 26.42 10.97
C VAL A 15 21.48 27.40 12.13
N GLU A 16 22.64 28.03 12.33
CA GLU A 16 22.92 28.92 13.45
C GLU A 16 22.12 30.22 13.39
N VAL A 17 21.72 30.66 12.18
CA VAL A 17 20.88 31.85 11.97
C VAL A 17 19.50 31.69 12.61
N PHE A 18 19.04 30.44 12.80
CA PHE A 18 17.72 30.12 13.35
C PHE A 18 17.76 29.82 14.85
N ASN A 19 18.84 30.17 15.54
CA ASN A 19 18.95 29.97 16.98
C ASN A 19 17.92 30.82 17.74
N LEU A 20 17.14 30.16 18.61
CA LEU A 20 16.23 30.83 19.52
C LEU A 20 16.87 30.91 20.91
N SER A 21 16.90 32.12 21.48
CA SER A 21 17.45 32.32 22.83
C SER A 21 16.70 31.44 23.85
N GLY A 22 17.47 30.76 24.72
CA GLY A 22 16.93 29.80 25.70
C GLY A 22 16.61 28.41 25.15
N TYR A 23 16.80 28.15 23.84
CA TYR A 23 16.58 26.84 23.23
C TYR A 23 17.87 26.25 22.65
N ARG A 24 17.91 24.92 22.58
CA ARG A 24 18.85 24.14 21.78
C ARG A 24 18.11 23.69 20.51
N LEU A 25 18.71 23.98 19.37
CA LEU A 25 18.20 23.59 18.05
C LEU A 25 18.74 22.21 17.68
N ILE A 26 17.86 21.32 17.23
CA ILE A 26 18.19 20.01 16.69
C ILE A 26 17.63 19.93 15.27
N TYR A 27 18.48 19.54 14.32
CA TYR A 27 18.15 19.45 12.91
C TYR A 27 18.51 18.06 12.38
N ASN A 28 17.61 17.42 11.65
CA ASN A 28 17.81 16.05 11.15
C ASN A 28 18.53 15.98 9.78
N GLU A 29 18.92 17.14 9.23
CA GLU A 29 19.59 17.36 7.94
C GLU A 29 18.82 16.93 6.66
N GLY A 30 17.78 16.10 6.80
CA GLY A 30 16.97 15.56 5.69
C GLY A 30 17.82 14.73 4.72
N SER A 31 17.23 13.72 4.08
CA SER A 31 17.95 12.94 3.06
C SER A 31 17.11 12.48 1.89
N PHE A 32 15.83 12.86 1.87
CA PHE A 32 14.86 12.34 0.93
C PHE A 32 14.43 13.39 -0.10
N ASN A 33 14.25 14.66 0.28
CA ASN A 33 14.02 15.76 -0.67
C ASN A 33 14.34 17.14 -0.07
N LYS A 34 13.82 18.22 -0.66
CA LYS A 34 14.05 19.58 -0.16
C LYS A 34 13.26 19.89 1.11
N THR A 35 12.20 19.12 1.42
CA THR A 35 11.18 19.45 2.44
C THR A 35 11.03 18.38 3.53
N ASP A 36 11.89 17.37 3.56
CA ASP A 36 11.84 16.28 4.56
C ASP A 36 12.63 16.58 5.84
N ARG A 37 13.01 17.84 6.02
CA ARG A 37 13.77 18.28 7.19
C ARG A 37 12.83 18.68 8.32
N LEU A 38 13.37 18.47 9.52
CA LEU A 38 12.73 18.76 10.79
C LEU A 38 13.69 19.59 11.61
N ILE A 39 13.15 20.66 12.19
CA ILE A 39 13.84 21.43 13.23
C ILE A 39 13.06 21.22 14.52
N VAL A 40 13.76 20.86 15.59
CA VAL A 40 13.18 20.79 16.92
C VAL A 40 13.96 21.67 17.88
N TYR A 41 13.25 22.55 18.58
CA TYR A 41 13.80 23.36 19.64
C TYR A 41 13.40 22.77 20.99
N VAL A 42 14.39 22.54 21.86
CA VAL A 42 14.17 22.10 23.24
C VAL A 42 14.78 23.14 24.17
N LYS A 43 14.08 23.56 25.23
CA LYS A 43 14.64 24.53 26.18
C LYS A 43 15.96 24.01 26.79
N LYS A 44 16.97 24.89 26.91
CA LYS A 44 18.32 24.52 27.38
C LYS A 44 18.36 23.99 28.81
N ASN A 45 17.39 24.34 29.65
CA ASN A 45 17.31 23.87 31.04
C ASN A 45 16.69 22.48 31.20
N LEU A 46 16.28 21.83 30.10
CA LEU A 46 15.79 20.45 30.12
C LEU A 46 16.92 19.47 29.80
N GLN A 47 16.97 18.38 30.56
CA GLN A 47 17.82 17.24 30.22
C GLN A 47 17.13 16.38 29.17
N PHE A 48 17.78 16.20 28.02
CA PHE A 48 17.24 15.40 26.93
C PHE A 48 18.33 14.68 26.15
N THR A 49 17.92 13.61 25.45
CA THR A 49 18.71 12.94 24.41
C THR A 49 17.95 12.94 23.09
N GLN A 50 18.67 12.84 21.98
CA GLN A 50 18.12 12.89 20.64
C GLN A 50 18.75 11.83 19.74
N ARG A 51 17.97 11.29 18.82
CA ARG A 51 18.48 10.46 17.71
C ARG A 51 17.61 10.59 16.49
N VAL A 52 18.22 10.43 15.31
CA VAL A 52 17.49 10.24 14.06
C VAL A 52 17.07 8.78 13.97
N VAL A 53 15.81 8.52 13.64
CA VAL A 53 15.25 7.19 13.49
C VAL A 53 14.64 7.06 12.10
N ASP A 54 15.03 6.02 11.38
CA ASP A 54 14.39 5.66 10.12
C ASP A 54 13.10 4.89 10.40
N ILE A 55 11.96 5.47 10.07
CA ILE A 55 10.65 4.83 10.15
C ILE A 55 10.13 4.64 8.73
N SER A 56 10.25 3.41 8.22
CA SER A 56 9.97 3.09 6.82
C SER A 56 10.82 3.95 5.87
N GLU A 57 10.22 4.84 5.09
CA GLU A 57 10.90 5.74 4.14
C GLU A 57 11.02 7.18 4.69
N VAL A 58 10.84 7.40 6.00
CA VAL A 58 10.85 8.72 6.63
C VAL A 58 11.88 8.78 7.76
N LYS A 59 12.73 9.81 7.74
CA LYS A 59 13.60 10.16 8.88
C LYS A 59 12.81 10.93 9.92
N ALA A 60 12.62 10.33 11.08
CA ALA A 60 12.05 10.96 12.25
C ALA A 60 13.17 11.40 13.21
N LEU A 61 12.90 12.43 14.02
CA LEU A 61 13.74 12.81 15.13
C LEU A 61 13.06 12.37 16.43
N GLU A 62 13.70 11.47 17.15
CA GLU A 62 13.26 11.06 18.47
C GLU A 62 13.99 11.89 19.52
N ILE A 63 13.24 12.46 20.46
CA ILE A 63 13.74 13.24 21.59
C ILE A 63 13.19 12.64 22.87
N ASN A 64 14.08 12.25 23.78
CA ASN A 64 13.72 11.72 25.09
C ASN A 64 14.06 12.77 26.14
N ILE A 65 13.05 13.28 26.84
CA ILE A 65 13.18 14.31 27.87
C ILE A 65 12.93 13.66 29.23
N ASN A 66 13.82 13.89 30.18
CA ASN A 66 13.61 13.50 31.57
C ASN A 66 13.09 14.72 32.35
N PHE A 67 11.91 14.59 32.96
CA PHE A 67 11.30 15.67 33.74
C PHE A 67 10.57 15.09 34.95
N ASN A 68 10.92 15.53 36.17
CA ASN A 68 10.28 15.10 37.43
C ASN A 68 10.08 13.57 37.53
N ASN A 69 11.16 12.80 37.34
CA ASN A 69 11.17 11.34 37.34
C ASN A 69 10.27 10.67 36.27
N THR A 70 9.78 11.44 35.30
CA THR A 70 9.01 10.96 34.15
C THR A 70 9.85 11.06 32.88
N LYS A 71 9.85 9.99 32.07
CA LYS A 71 10.49 9.98 30.76
C LYS A 71 9.44 10.28 29.69
N ILE A 72 9.60 11.39 28.99
CA ILE A 72 8.73 11.79 27.88
C ILE A 72 9.47 11.56 26.58
N ARG A 73 8.88 10.75 25.69
CA ARG A 73 9.41 10.49 24.36
C ARG A 73 8.59 11.24 23.31
N ILE A 74 9.24 12.15 22.61
CA ILE A 74 8.68 12.91 21.49
C ILE A 74 9.25 12.35 20.21
N LEU A 75 8.37 11.97 19.27
CA LEU A 75 8.76 11.53 17.94
C LEU A 75 8.29 12.57 16.93
N ALA A 76 9.21 13.41 16.46
CA ALA A 76 8.95 14.36 15.40
C ALA A 76 9.15 13.67 14.05
N ALA A 77 8.11 13.65 13.21
CA ALA A 77 8.17 13.04 11.89
C ALA A 77 7.34 13.86 10.90
N TYR A 78 7.85 14.01 9.68
CA TYR A 78 7.10 14.63 8.58
C TYR A 78 6.63 13.57 7.58
N ARG A 79 5.31 13.50 7.34
CA ARG A 79 4.72 12.58 6.37
C ARG A 79 4.65 13.22 4.99
N ASN A 80 5.73 13.10 4.22
CA ASN A 80 5.82 13.68 2.89
C ASN A 80 4.81 13.06 1.90
N GLN A 81 4.04 13.89 1.19
CA GLN A 81 3.07 13.44 0.18
C GLN A 81 3.74 12.72 -1.00
N SER A 82 4.97 13.08 -1.38
CA SER A 82 5.70 12.45 -2.49
C SER A 82 6.03 10.97 -2.25
N VAL A 83 6.27 10.57 -1.00
CA VAL A 83 6.43 9.16 -0.60
C VAL A 83 5.16 8.38 -0.94
N ARG A 84 3.99 8.93 -0.60
CA ARG A 84 2.69 8.33 -0.90
C ARG A 84 2.44 8.20 -2.39
N GLU A 85 2.87 9.18 -3.20
CA GLU A 85 2.74 9.12 -4.65
C GLU A 85 3.66 8.08 -5.28
N ARG A 86 4.92 7.99 -4.82
CA ARG A 86 5.86 6.95 -5.25
C ARG A 86 5.35 5.56 -4.88
N GLN A 87 4.82 5.37 -3.67
CA GLN A 87 4.19 4.12 -3.25
C GLN A 87 3.01 3.74 -4.15
N LYS A 88 2.12 4.69 -4.47
CA LYS A 88 1.02 4.46 -5.42
C LYS A 88 1.53 4.07 -6.82
N LEU A 89 2.57 4.74 -7.31
CA LEU A 89 3.17 4.46 -8.61
C LEU A 89 3.82 3.07 -8.64
N ASN A 90 4.54 2.70 -7.59
CA ASN A 90 5.18 1.40 -7.44
C ASN A 90 4.14 0.28 -7.33
N GLN A 91 3.08 0.46 -6.55
CA GLN A 91 1.94 -0.46 -6.52
C GLN A 91 1.29 -0.62 -7.89
N GLN A 92 1.16 0.47 -8.66
CA GLN A 92 0.60 0.41 -10.01
C GLN A 92 1.54 -0.30 -11.01
N LYS A 93 2.87 -0.13 -10.86
CA LYS A 93 3.87 -0.87 -11.63
C LYS A 93 3.85 -2.36 -11.29
N GLN A 94 3.79 -2.73 -10.01
CA GLN A 94 3.67 -4.12 -9.56
C GLN A 94 2.38 -4.77 -10.06
N ARG A 95 1.24 -4.07 -10.02
CA ARG A 95 -0.03 -4.55 -10.62
C ARG A 95 0.06 -4.83 -12.11
N ARG A 96 1.02 -4.22 -12.80
CA ARG A 96 1.29 -4.41 -14.22
C ARG A 96 2.45 -5.36 -14.47
N SER A 97 3.06 -5.92 -13.43
CA SER A 97 4.09 -6.94 -13.60
C SER A 97 3.44 -8.32 -13.74
N GLY A 98 3.82 -9.05 -14.77
CA GLY A 98 3.51 -10.47 -14.92
C GLY A 98 4.73 -11.32 -14.57
N LYS A 99 4.48 -12.57 -14.19
CA LYS A 99 5.49 -13.61 -14.06
C LYS A 99 5.32 -14.61 -15.18
N LYS A 100 6.42 -15.00 -15.84
CA LYS A 100 6.44 -16.07 -16.83
C LYS A 100 7.53 -17.05 -16.44
N LEU A 101 7.10 -18.28 -16.14
CA LEU A 101 7.99 -19.40 -15.91
C LEU A 101 8.55 -19.86 -17.26
N ASN A 102 9.87 -19.92 -17.36
CA ASN A 102 10.53 -20.45 -18.55
C ASN A 102 10.85 -21.93 -18.32
N THR A 103 10.28 -22.79 -19.16
CA THR A 103 10.38 -24.25 -19.01
C THR A 103 11.80 -24.76 -19.26
N ASN A 104 12.53 -24.18 -20.22
CA ASN A 104 13.86 -24.65 -20.57
C ASN A 104 14.90 -24.36 -19.46
N PRO A 105 14.99 -23.12 -18.93
CA PRO A 105 15.81 -22.85 -17.75
C PRO A 105 15.41 -23.70 -16.53
N LEU A 106 14.10 -23.90 -16.31
CA LEU A 106 13.64 -24.72 -15.19
C LEU A 106 14.14 -26.16 -15.30
N LYS A 107 14.00 -26.78 -16.48
CA LYS A 107 14.50 -28.15 -16.69
C LYS A 107 15.99 -28.25 -16.40
N LYS A 108 16.77 -27.29 -16.89
CA LYS A 108 18.22 -27.24 -16.64
C LYS A 108 18.52 -27.13 -15.14
N LEU A 109 17.90 -26.18 -14.44
CA LEU A 109 18.10 -25.98 -13.00
C LEU A 109 17.73 -27.22 -12.17
N LEU A 110 16.64 -27.91 -12.54
CA LEU A 110 16.23 -29.14 -11.87
C LEU A 110 17.21 -30.30 -12.11
N SER A 111 17.76 -30.39 -13.32
CA SER A 111 18.80 -31.37 -13.66
C SER A 111 20.13 -31.09 -12.94
N ASP A 112 20.51 -29.83 -12.82
CA ASP A 112 21.77 -29.40 -12.18
C ASP A 112 21.69 -29.40 -10.64
N THR A 113 20.49 -29.50 -10.08
CA THR A 113 20.29 -29.51 -8.62
C THR A 113 20.78 -30.82 -8.01
N ASP A 114 21.68 -30.75 -7.03
CA ASP A 114 22.10 -31.92 -6.26
C ASP A 114 20.97 -32.41 -5.35
N TRP A 115 20.39 -33.57 -5.68
CA TRP A 115 19.31 -34.20 -4.91
C TRP A 115 19.82 -35.12 -3.80
N ASN A 116 21.11 -35.46 -3.77
CA ASN A 116 21.66 -36.44 -2.82
C ASN A 116 21.52 -36.00 -1.36
N LEU A 117 21.46 -34.69 -1.11
CA LEU A 117 21.19 -34.13 0.22
C LEU A 117 19.84 -34.59 0.81
N LEU A 118 18.86 -35.00 -0.02
CA LEU A 118 17.60 -35.57 0.45
C LEU A 118 17.75 -36.99 1.00
N ASN A 119 18.76 -37.75 0.57
CA ASN A 119 18.99 -39.12 1.02
C ASN A 119 19.70 -39.19 2.38
N ARG A 120 20.34 -38.08 2.80
CA ARG A 120 21.08 -37.99 4.07
C ARG A 120 20.20 -37.61 5.26
N GLU A 121 19.07 -36.93 5.01
CA GLU A 121 18.14 -36.51 6.05
C GLU A 121 17.16 -37.63 6.41
N LYS A 122 17.11 -38.01 7.68
CA LYS A 122 16.23 -39.08 8.18
C LYS A 122 14.85 -38.56 8.56
N ASN A 123 14.75 -37.28 8.94
CA ASN A 123 13.48 -36.70 9.33
C ASN A 123 12.66 -36.32 8.09
N ILE A 124 11.47 -36.92 7.97
CA ILE A 124 10.59 -36.74 6.82
C ILE A 124 10.12 -35.30 6.62
N ASN A 125 9.89 -34.56 7.71
CA ASN A 125 9.44 -33.18 7.64
C ASN A 125 10.57 -32.28 7.11
N TYR A 126 11.79 -32.44 7.61
CA TYR A 126 12.95 -31.70 7.11
C TYR A 126 13.27 -32.06 5.65
N LYS A 127 13.18 -33.35 5.28
CA LYS A 127 13.36 -33.81 3.89
C LYS A 127 12.32 -33.18 2.94
N THR A 128 11.05 -33.13 3.36
CA THR A 128 9.96 -32.52 2.59
C THR A 128 10.17 -31.00 2.43
N ASN A 129 10.58 -30.32 3.51
CA ASN A 129 10.90 -28.90 3.47
C ASN A 129 12.10 -28.61 2.55
N LEU A 130 13.15 -29.42 2.62
CA LEU A 130 14.34 -29.28 1.77
C LEU A 130 14.01 -29.48 0.29
N PHE A 131 13.23 -30.51 -0.05
CA PHE A 131 12.73 -30.74 -1.40
C PHE A 131 11.92 -29.55 -1.91
N THR A 132 10.93 -29.13 -1.12
CA THR A 132 10.03 -28.04 -1.49
C THR A 132 10.79 -26.72 -1.67
N THR A 133 11.79 -26.47 -0.83
CA THR A 133 12.62 -25.26 -0.90
C THR A 133 13.49 -25.26 -2.17
N LYS A 134 14.11 -26.40 -2.52
CA LYS A 134 14.90 -26.51 -3.75
C LYS A 134 14.07 -26.32 -5.01
N ILE A 135 12.89 -26.95 -5.08
CA ILE A 135 11.96 -26.78 -6.20
C ILE A 135 11.52 -25.32 -6.32
N LYS A 136 11.11 -24.70 -5.19
CA LYS A 136 10.72 -23.27 -5.18
C LYS A 136 11.84 -22.38 -5.69
N LYS A 137 13.08 -22.61 -5.26
CA LYS A 137 14.25 -21.86 -5.73
C LYS A 137 14.45 -21.99 -7.24
N CYS A 138 14.39 -23.20 -7.78
CA CYS A 138 14.52 -23.42 -9.24
C CYS A 138 13.40 -22.72 -10.03
N VAL A 139 12.17 -22.76 -9.52
CA VAL A 139 11.02 -22.06 -10.13
C VAL A 139 11.22 -20.56 -10.08
N GLU A 140 11.69 -20.01 -8.97
CA GLU A 140 11.96 -18.58 -8.82
C GLU A 140 13.04 -18.11 -9.79
N GLU A 141 14.15 -18.82 -9.89
CA GLU A 141 15.26 -18.51 -10.80
C GLU A 141 14.86 -18.65 -12.28
N ALA A 142 14.02 -19.63 -12.61
CA ALA A 142 13.51 -19.80 -13.97
C ALA A 142 12.37 -18.82 -14.34
N THR A 143 11.84 -18.07 -13.38
CA THR A 143 10.72 -17.16 -13.58
C THR A 143 11.19 -15.75 -13.93
N SER A 144 10.91 -15.34 -15.16
CA SER A 144 11.13 -13.96 -15.59
C SER A 144 9.97 -13.05 -15.18
N THR A 145 10.29 -11.80 -14.82
CA THR A 145 9.29 -10.75 -14.61
C THR A 145 9.23 -9.82 -15.81
N PHE A 146 8.04 -9.37 -16.17
CA PHE A 146 7.86 -8.44 -17.29
C PHE A 146 6.76 -7.43 -17.00
N ILE A 147 6.81 -6.27 -17.63
CA ILE A 147 5.80 -5.22 -17.48
C ILE A 147 4.78 -5.33 -18.60
N ILE A 148 3.50 -5.46 -18.25
CA ILE A 148 2.37 -5.44 -19.18
C ILE A 148 2.18 -3.99 -19.68
N PRO A 149 2.26 -3.74 -20.99
CA PRO A 149 2.00 -2.41 -21.58
C PRO A 149 0.59 -1.92 -21.23
N LYS A 150 0.41 -0.60 -21.01
CA LYS A 150 -0.88 -0.03 -20.56
C LYS A 150 -2.05 -0.43 -21.47
N GLY A 151 -1.84 -0.46 -22.79
CA GLY A 151 -2.88 -0.83 -23.77
C GLY A 151 -3.28 -2.31 -23.76
N LYS A 152 -2.43 -3.19 -23.21
CA LYS A 152 -2.68 -4.64 -23.11
C LYS A 152 -3.22 -5.06 -21.74
N VAL A 153 -3.33 -4.12 -20.78
CA VAL A 153 -3.93 -4.40 -19.48
C VAL A 153 -5.41 -4.67 -19.67
N LYS A 154 -5.84 -5.92 -19.44
CA LYS A 154 -7.26 -6.27 -19.44
C LYS A 154 -7.98 -5.45 -18.37
N ARG A 155 -8.96 -4.66 -18.79
CA ARG A 155 -9.88 -3.99 -17.86
C ARG A 155 -10.68 -5.05 -17.12
N LYS A 156 -11.15 -4.71 -15.93
CA LYS A 156 -12.18 -5.52 -15.28
C LYS A 156 -13.36 -5.60 -16.24
N THR A 157 -13.85 -6.81 -16.44
CA THR A 157 -14.88 -7.15 -17.44
C THR A 157 -16.18 -6.37 -17.23
N TRP A 158 -16.51 -6.00 -16.00
CA TRP A 158 -17.68 -5.17 -15.67
C TRP A 158 -17.50 -3.67 -15.96
N ILE A 159 -16.30 -3.20 -16.33
CA ILE A 159 -16.08 -1.80 -16.72
C ILE A 159 -16.33 -1.64 -18.22
N THR A 160 -17.51 -1.13 -18.56
CA THR A 160 -17.92 -0.85 -19.94
C THR A 160 -17.22 0.37 -20.54
N ALA A 161 -17.28 0.52 -21.87
CA ALA A 161 -16.74 1.69 -22.56
C ALA A 161 -17.45 3.00 -22.13
N SER A 162 -18.75 2.96 -21.83
CA SER A 162 -19.49 4.10 -21.27
C SER A 162 -18.97 4.48 -19.88
N LEU A 163 -18.78 3.51 -18.97
CA LEU A 163 -18.17 3.76 -17.67
C LEU A 163 -16.78 4.37 -17.78
N VAL A 164 -15.97 3.92 -18.74
CA VAL A 164 -14.65 4.53 -18.99
C VAL A 164 -14.77 6.00 -19.41
N ARG A 165 -15.71 6.35 -20.30
CA ARG A 165 -15.98 7.75 -20.66
C ARG A 165 -16.39 8.55 -19.43
N SER A 166 -17.28 8.00 -18.60
CA SER A 166 -17.75 8.67 -17.39
C SER A 166 -16.62 8.90 -16.38
N ILE A 167 -15.72 7.93 -16.19
CA ILE A 167 -14.52 8.05 -15.34
C ILE A 167 -13.57 9.12 -15.87
N LYS A 168 -13.36 9.18 -17.20
CA LYS A 168 -12.54 10.23 -17.82
C LYS A 168 -13.14 11.62 -17.58
N LYS A 169 -14.46 11.78 -17.74
CA LYS A 169 -15.16 13.04 -17.43
C LYS A 169 -14.95 13.46 -15.97
N LYS A 170 -15.16 12.55 -15.00
CA LYS A 170 -14.88 12.82 -13.57
C LYS A 170 -13.45 13.31 -13.35
N ASN A 171 -12.48 12.65 -13.98
CA ASN A 171 -11.06 13.01 -13.83
C ASN A 171 -10.74 14.37 -14.47
N HIS A 172 -11.40 14.73 -15.57
CA HIS A 172 -11.29 16.05 -16.17
C HIS A 172 -11.83 17.12 -15.23
N MET A 173 -13.06 16.95 -14.69
CA MET A 173 -13.65 17.87 -13.71
C MET A 173 -12.76 18.06 -12.48
N TYR A 174 -12.17 16.98 -11.96
CA TYR A 174 -11.21 17.07 -10.85
C TYR A 174 -9.98 17.91 -11.19
N LYS A 175 -9.42 17.75 -12.40
CA LYS A 175 -8.29 18.57 -12.85
C LYS A 175 -8.68 20.04 -13.00
N SER A 176 -9.90 20.33 -13.46
CA SER A 176 -10.42 21.69 -13.54
C SER A 176 -10.59 22.29 -12.15
N LEU A 177 -11.11 21.53 -11.18
CA LEU A 177 -11.26 21.97 -9.79
C LEU A 177 -9.90 22.27 -9.13
N LEU A 178 -8.86 21.48 -9.42
CA LEU A 178 -7.51 21.77 -8.93
C LEU A 178 -6.92 23.07 -9.48
N ARG A 179 -7.38 23.53 -10.66
CA ARG A 179 -6.95 24.81 -11.25
C ARG A 179 -7.76 25.99 -10.72
N ASN A 180 -9.03 25.76 -10.43
CA ASN A 180 -9.99 26.79 -9.99
C ASN A 180 -10.69 26.34 -8.70
N PRO A 181 -9.98 26.32 -7.55
CA PRO A 181 -10.50 25.75 -6.30
C PRO A 181 -11.67 26.55 -5.71
N GLU A 182 -11.75 27.84 -6.00
CA GLU A 182 -12.78 28.76 -5.48
C GLU A 182 -14.14 28.62 -6.19
N GLN A 183 -14.22 27.86 -7.27
CA GLN A 183 -15.45 27.72 -8.05
C GLN A 183 -16.41 26.71 -7.40
N GLU A 184 -17.28 27.19 -6.51
CA GLU A 184 -18.18 26.35 -5.72
C GLU A 184 -19.18 25.56 -6.57
N ASP A 185 -19.66 26.12 -7.69
CA ASP A 185 -20.53 25.42 -8.64
C ASP A 185 -19.84 24.18 -9.24
N LEU A 186 -18.59 24.33 -9.67
CA LEU A 186 -17.78 23.23 -10.22
C LEU A 186 -17.51 22.17 -9.16
N ARG A 187 -17.25 22.60 -7.91
CA ARG A 187 -17.06 21.70 -6.78
C ARG A 187 -18.32 20.87 -6.49
N SER A 188 -19.47 21.53 -6.45
CA SER A 188 -20.78 20.91 -6.23
C SER A 188 -21.13 19.96 -7.36
N GLU A 189 -20.95 20.36 -8.62
CA GLU A 189 -21.18 19.51 -9.79
C GLU A 189 -20.26 18.28 -9.77
N TYR A 190 -18.97 18.46 -9.50
CA TYR A 190 -18.01 17.36 -9.37
C TYR A 190 -18.43 16.37 -8.28
N LYS A 191 -18.86 16.87 -7.11
CA LYS A 191 -19.30 16.03 -5.99
C LYS A 191 -20.52 15.20 -6.38
N ARG A 192 -21.55 15.81 -6.97
CA ARG A 192 -22.74 15.08 -7.46
C ARG A 192 -22.34 14.03 -8.48
N TYR A 193 -21.59 14.43 -9.52
CA TYR A 193 -21.19 13.53 -10.59
C TYR A 193 -20.35 12.35 -10.09
N ARG A 194 -19.42 12.60 -9.17
CA ARG A 194 -18.58 11.56 -8.54
C ARG A 194 -19.44 10.56 -7.77
N ASN A 195 -20.42 11.02 -7.00
CA ASN A 195 -21.29 10.17 -6.20
C ASN A 195 -22.13 9.28 -7.11
N THR A 196 -22.85 9.89 -8.07
CA THR A 196 -23.63 9.14 -9.07
C THR A 196 -22.78 8.13 -9.83
N LEU A 197 -21.57 8.51 -10.27
CA LEU A 197 -20.68 7.57 -10.95
C LEU A 197 -20.23 6.42 -10.05
N THR A 198 -20.06 6.67 -8.75
CA THR A 198 -19.73 5.63 -7.77
C THR A 198 -20.86 4.62 -7.67
N ASP A 199 -22.11 5.09 -7.63
CA ASP A 199 -23.29 4.22 -7.56
C ASP A 199 -23.43 3.37 -8.83
N VAL A 200 -23.30 3.99 -10.01
CA VAL A 200 -23.36 3.27 -11.30
C VAL A 200 -22.23 2.24 -11.42
N ILE A 201 -21.02 2.55 -10.93
CA ILE A 201 -19.90 1.59 -10.90
C ILE A 201 -20.22 0.41 -9.98
N ASN A 202 -20.79 0.67 -8.80
CA ASN A 202 -21.15 -0.37 -7.84
C ASN A 202 -22.27 -1.26 -8.40
N GLU A 203 -23.28 -0.66 -9.02
CA GLU A 203 -24.38 -1.39 -9.66
C GLU A 203 -23.86 -2.29 -10.79
N ALA A 204 -23.03 -1.75 -11.69
CA ALA A 204 -22.43 -2.53 -12.78
C ALA A 204 -21.57 -3.68 -12.27
N LYS A 205 -20.81 -3.46 -11.18
CA LYS A 205 -20.02 -4.50 -10.52
C LYS A 205 -20.92 -5.58 -9.92
N ASN A 206 -21.94 -5.18 -9.18
CA ASN A 206 -22.86 -6.09 -8.50
C ASN A 206 -23.59 -6.96 -9.52
N ARG A 207 -24.20 -6.35 -10.54
CA ARG A 207 -24.86 -7.05 -11.65
C ARG A 207 -23.93 -8.10 -12.26
N TYR A 208 -22.72 -7.71 -12.64
CA TYR A 208 -21.75 -8.65 -13.22
C TYR A 208 -21.46 -9.87 -12.32
N PHE A 209 -21.25 -9.68 -11.02
CA PHE A 209 -20.97 -10.80 -10.13
C PHE A 209 -22.22 -11.63 -9.81
N SER A 210 -23.39 -11.00 -9.71
CA SER A 210 -24.67 -11.71 -9.58
C SER A 210 -24.89 -12.62 -10.79
N ASP A 211 -24.82 -12.07 -12.01
CA ASP A 211 -24.96 -12.84 -13.25
C ASP A 211 -23.94 -13.98 -13.30
N LYS A 212 -22.71 -13.75 -12.86
CA LYS A 212 -21.66 -14.77 -12.88
C LYS A 212 -21.94 -15.92 -11.90
N ILE A 213 -22.44 -15.62 -10.71
CA ILE A 213 -22.83 -16.61 -9.71
C ILE A 213 -24.02 -17.42 -10.21
N GLU A 214 -25.03 -16.75 -10.77
CA GLU A 214 -26.21 -17.39 -11.34
C GLU A 214 -25.85 -18.32 -12.52
N ASN A 215 -25.00 -17.86 -13.44
CA ASN A 215 -24.53 -18.67 -14.56
C ASN A 215 -23.68 -19.88 -14.13
N ASN A 216 -23.07 -19.84 -12.94
CA ASN A 216 -22.30 -20.94 -12.36
C ASN A 216 -23.10 -21.75 -11.33
N ARG A 217 -24.43 -21.60 -11.29
CA ARG A 217 -25.30 -22.37 -10.39
C ARG A 217 -25.08 -23.87 -10.57
N GLY A 218 -24.94 -24.58 -9.44
CA GLY A 218 -24.60 -26.01 -9.42
C GLY A 218 -23.08 -26.31 -9.47
N ASN A 219 -22.23 -25.31 -9.70
CA ASN A 219 -20.76 -25.46 -9.62
C ASN A 219 -20.19 -24.68 -8.43
N SER A 220 -20.29 -25.28 -7.23
CA SER A 220 -19.87 -24.66 -5.96
C SER A 220 -18.41 -24.18 -5.96
N LYS A 221 -17.52 -24.90 -6.66
CA LYS A 221 -16.11 -24.49 -6.81
C LYS A 221 -15.99 -23.16 -7.57
N LYS A 222 -16.64 -23.05 -8.74
CA LYS A 222 -16.63 -21.80 -9.52
C LYS A 222 -17.29 -20.64 -8.79
N ILE A 223 -18.40 -20.89 -8.09
CA ILE A 223 -19.05 -19.87 -7.25
C ILE A 223 -18.08 -19.35 -6.19
N TYR A 224 -17.38 -20.25 -5.48
CA TYR A 224 -16.40 -19.86 -4.47
C TYR A 224 -15.24 -19.06 -5.06
N GLU A 225 -14.74 -19.46 -6.24
CA GLU A 225 -13.73 -18.71 -6.97
C GLU A 225 -14.21 -17.29 -7.32
N ASP A 226 -15.45 -17.15 -7.81
CA ASP A 226 -16.05 -15.88 -8.23
C ASP A 226 -16.31 -14.94 -7.06
N VAL A 227 -16.84 -15.46 -5.95
CA VAL A 227 -16.99 -14.72 -4.69
C VAL A 227 -15.61 -14.29 -4.16
N GLY A 228 -14.63 -15.19 -4.19
CA GLY A 228 -13.25 -14.89 -3.80
C GLY A 228 -12.61 -13.78 -4.64
N VAL A 229 -12.94 -13.69 -5.93
CA VAL A 229 -12.52 -12.58 -6.81
C VAL A 229 -13.25 -11.29 -6.45
N ALA A 230 -14.57 -11.33 -6.21
CA ALA A 230 -15.36 -10.17 -5.82
C ALA A 230 -14.84 -9.51 -4.54
N ILE A 231 -14.48 -10.32 -3.53
CA ILE A 231 -13.94 -9.89 -2.25
C ILE A 231 -12.51 -9.35 -2.37
N ARG A 232 -11.60 -10.06 -3.05
CA ARG A 232 -10.19 -9.61 -3.22
C ARG A 232 -10.09 -8.26 -3.94
N VAL A 233 -11.02 -7.96 -4.83
CA VAL A 233 -11.10 -6.66 -5.49
C VAL A 233 -11.39 -5.51 -4.52
N GLU A 234 -12.05 -5.76 -3.38
CA GLU A 234 -12.31 -4.77 -2.32
C GLU A 234 -11.09 -4.57 -1.40
N SER A 235 -10.30 -5.62 -1.22
CA SER A 235 -9.17 -5.66 -0.30
C SER A 235 -7.94 -4.91 -0.79
N GLY A 236 -7.80 -4.65 -2.10
CA GLY A 236 -6.69 -3.85 -2.66
C GLY A 236 -6.66 -2.37 -2.25
N SER A 237 -7.48 -1.95 -1.29
CA SER A 237 -7.45 -0.65 -0.59
C SER A 237 -7.42 -0.79 0.95
N ARG A 238 -7.52 -2.02 1.49
CA ARG A 238 -7.68 -2.36 2.91
C ARG A 238 -6.79 -3.55 3.37
N GLU A 239 -5.87 -3.99 2.53
CA GLU A 239 -5.14 -5.28 2.67
C GLU A 239 -4.19 -5.37 3.88
N GLU A 240 -3.93 -4.28 4.60
CA GLU A 240 -3.10 -4.34 5.82
C GLU A 240 -3.89 -4.69 7.10
N ILE A 241 -5.22 -4.57 7.13
CA ILE A 241 -5.96 -4.69 8.41
C ILE A 241 -6.52 -6.11 8.65
N LYS A 242 -6.76 -6.92 7.62
CA LYS A 242 -7.59 -8.14 7.77
C LYS A 242 -6.85 -9.47 7.95
N LYS A 243 -5.51 -9.51 7.95
CA LYS A 243 -4.78 -10.77 8.16
C LYS A 243 -4.74 -11.24 9.62
N HIS A 244 -5.02 -10.39 10.60
CA HIS A 244 -5.03 -10.77 12.02
C HIS A 244 -6.42 -11.13 12.58
N GLU A 245 -7.52 -10.63 12.00
CA GLU A 245 -8.87 -10.90 12.54
C GLU A 245 -9.55 -12.15 11.96
N MET A 246 -9.04 -12.74 10.87
CA MET A 246 -9.71 -13.86 10.18
C MET A 246 -9.39 -15.25 10.74
N VAL A 247 -8.58 -15.36 11.80
CA VAL A 247 -8.27 -16.65 12.43
C VAL A 247 -9.24 -17.03 13.55
N GLN A 248 -10.16 -16.14 13.98
CA GLN A 248 -10.96 -16.42 15.18
C GLN A 248 -12.49 -16.25 15.10
N GLN A 249 -13.11 -15.89 13.98
CA GLN A 249 -14.58 -15.80 13.93
C GLN A 249 -15.17 -16.39 12.65
N GLY A 250 -15.39 -17.70 12.72
CA GLY A 250 -16.27 -18.41 11.80
C GLY A 250 -17.74 -18.07 12.08
N ASP A 251 -18.50 -18.06 10.99
CA ASP A 251 -19.94 -18.33 10.90
C ASP A 251 -21.00 -17.23 11.07
N GLN A 252 -20.77 -16.10 11.76
CA GLN A 252 -21.87 -15.12 11.93
C GLN A 252 -21.98 -14.02 10.85
N LYS A 253 -20.93 -13.77 10.06
CA LYS A 253 -20.89 -12.58 9.15
C LYS A 253 -21.49 -12.79 7.76
N TYR A 254 -21.78 -14.04 7.38
CA TYR A 254 -22.31 -14.36 6.04
C TYR A 254 -23.82 -14.08 5.91
N ARG A 255 -24.54 -13.99 7.03
CA ARG A 255 -25.99 -13.74 7.06
C ARG A 255 -26.36 -12.28 6.73
N THR A 256 -25.47 -11.32 6.98
CA THR A 256 -25.73 -9.89 6.76
C THR A 256 -25.61 -9.45 5.30
N TYR A 257 -24.92 -10.21 4.45
CA TYR A 257 -24.82 -9.89 3.02
C TYR A 257 -25.99 -10.43 2.19
N PHE A 258 -26.59 -11.55 2.60
CA PHE A 258 -27.74 -12.13 1.90
C PHE A 258 -29.04 -11.33 2.12
N LEU A 259 -29.23 -10.72 3.30
CA LEU A 259 -30.44 -9.96 3.64
C LEU A 259 -30.52 -8.57 3.01
N ARG A 260 -29.52 -8.14 2.22
CA ARG A 260 -29.51 -6.84 1.53
C ARG A 260 -29.81 -6.95 0.02
N LEU A 261 -30.07 -8.17 -0.46
CA LEU A 261 -30.39 -8.49 -1.86
C LEU A 261 -31.79 -9.12 -2.00
N GLN A 262 -32.64 -8.96 -0.99
CA GLN A 262 -34.10 -9.12 -1.08
C GLN A 262 -34.73 -7.75 -0.83
#